data_AF-A0A1X2FG20-F1
#
_entry.id   AF-A0A1X2FG20-F1
#
_cell.length_a   1.000
_cell.length_b   1.000
_cell.length_c   1.000
_cell.angle_alpha   90.00
_cell.angle_beta   90.00
_cell.angle_gamma   90.00
#
_symmetry.space_group_name_H-M   'P 1'
#
loop_
_entity.id
_entity.type
_entity.pdbx_description
1 polymer ?
#
loop_
_entity_poly.entity_id
_entity_poly.type
_entity_poly.pdbx_seq_one_letter_code
_entity_poly.pdbx_strand_id
1 'polypeptide(L)'
;MSLTAPRYRMPTGVDELTPIRTVSPIPEHLRVSVSSGRTQVDITLPANARVADILPYLVRLIADHERTGEEPASIDDERTSRNTLTRGSQELPADRTLREAGVRHGDVLTLCAEPTLLPPIRYDDVVDAAAQLNRASYASWGPTSAAVMAIVALYACVGILGWMSLDMRFDPARPVIVGLDLAGALALVAAATVAQRMYSYGRVAAVLGWAAILLAGAASLAIFAGLPGWGVVATCGAVIVLSYGAYRLIGAGGGGYLAGALYAAVMGVVVAVRTGFGVTDDRLGVAVCLVTLLLCWAVPRVTAGWDRFDLRTGSTAAPVEALDDPFGTGADRSLPDRRQLVETVPTADEIRERGRAAVSVRAALYVGCGAALVSGMALLLTPWGQPRWPDLALGALCAVVFGLRVRLCRSAAEQSGVLLTAAVVIIITCVAATAGPPEFAATGLAGLGLIVAGGAATAVFAGPARSRRRERTLDYLNYLAVAALVPVALAVLDVYTQLRAGGL
;
A
#
# COMPACT_ATOMS: atom_id res chain seq x y z
N MET A 1 32.86 -85.82 -20.29
CA MET A 1 32.82 -85.58 -18.83
C MET A 1 31.70 -84.56 -18.59
N SER A 2 30.45 -84.99 -18.34
CA SER A 2 29.89 -85.36 -17.02
C SER A 2 29.86 -84.13 -16.09
N LEU A 3 28.78 -83.57 -15.56
CA LEU A 3 27.34 -83.83 -15.35
C LEU A 3 26.76 -82.41 -15.01
N THR A 4 25.51 -81.97 -15.12
CA THR A 4 24.24 -82.50 -14.59
C THR A 4 23.15 -81.47 -14.92
N ALA A 5 21.95 -81.92 -15.27
CA ALA A 5 20.79 -81.08 -15.60
C ALA A 5 20.22 -80.31 -14.39
N PRO A 6 19.58 -79.13 -14.59
CA PRO A 6 18.99 -78.36 -13.50
C PRO A 6 17.68 -78.99 -13.01
N ARG A 7 17.61 -79.24 -11.70
CA ARG A 7 16.42 -79.69 -10.98
C ARG A 7 15.44 -78.53 -10.77
N TYR A 8 14.22 -78.73 -11.23
CA TYR A 8 13.04 -77.93 -10.89
C TYR A 8 12.82 -77.98 -9.36
N ARG A 9 12.74 -76.81 -8.71
CA ARG A 9 12.25 -76.66 -7.34
C ARG A 9 11.01 -75.76 -7.42
N MET A 10 9.85 -76.31 -7.09
CA MET A 10 8.64 -75.53 -6.87
C MET A 10 8.83 -74.61 -5.66
N PRO A 11 8.49 -73.31 -5.75
CA PRO A 11 8.42 -72.44 -4.59
C PRO A 11 7.14 -72.72 -3.82
N THR A 12 7.29 -73.21 -2.60
CA THR A 12 6.24 -73.25 -1.57
C THR A 12 5.85 -71.82 -1.20
N GLY A 13 4.54 -71.55 -1.19
CA GLY A 13 4.00 -70.23 -0.90
C GLY A 13 4.19 -69.81 0.55
N VAL A 14 4.82 -68.65 0.73
CA VAL A 14 4.57 -67.70 1.84
C VAL A 14 5.05 -66.33 1.33
N ASP A 15 4.24 -65.63 0.52
CA ASP A 15 4.49 -64.20 0.21
C ASP A 15 3.17 -63.39 0.10
N GLU A 16 2.08 -63.92 0.66
CA GLU A 16 0.73 -63.32 0.60
C GLU A 16 0.45 -62.31 1.71
N LEU A 17 1.39 -61.40 2.00
CA LEU A 17 1.11 -60.21 2.84
C LEU A 17 1.51 -58.91 2.15
N THR A 18 1.30 -58.83 0.84
CA THR A 18 1.11 -57.52 0.21
C THR A 18 -0.36 -57.17 0.44
N PRO A 19 -0.70 -56.11 1.22
CA PRO A 19 -2.09 -55.70 1.31
C PRO A 19 -2.56 -55.39 -0.12
N ILE A 20 -3.48 -56.21 -0.64
CA ILE A 20 -4.18 -55.91 -1.87
C ILE A 20 -4.85 -54.58 -1.61
N ARG A 21 -4.31 -53.52 -2.22
CA ARG A 21 -4.96 -52.22 -2.25
C ARG A 21 -6.21 -52.41 -3.08
N THR A 22 -7.30 -52.80 -2.45
CA THR A 22 -8.62 -52.90 -3.06
C THR A 22 -9.01 -51.50 -3.49
N VAL A 23 -8.71 -51.16 -4.74
CA VAL A 23 -9.26 -49.99 -5.42
C VAL A 23 -10.73 -50.32 -5.62
N SER A 24 -11.60 -49.61 -4.91
CA SER A 24 -13.04 -49.71 -5.11
C SER A 24 -13.35 -49.53 -6.60
N PRO A 25 -14.22 -50.36 -7.22
CA PRO A 25 -14.60 -50.22 -8.63
C PRO A 25 -15.49 -49.00 -8.88
N ILE A 26 -15.89 -48.27 -7.83
CA ILE A 26 -16.58 -46.99 -7.93
C ILE A 26 -15.50 -45.92 -8.13
N PRO A 27 -15.52 -45.13 -9.23
CA PRO A 27 -14.60 -44.03 -9.41
C PRO A 27 -14.72 -43.09 -8.20
N GLU A 28 -13.66 -43.01 -7.40
CA GLU A 28 -13.62 -42.02 -6.33
C GLU A 28 -13.63 -40.64 -6.99
N HIS A 29 -14.64 -39.85 -6.67
CA HIS A 29 -14.82 -38.52 -7.23
C HIS A 29 -14.27 -37.48 -6.26
N LEU A 30 -13.58 -36.47 -6.78
CA LEU A 30 -13.08 -35.31 -6.04
C LEU A 30 -13.93 -34.10 -6.41
N ARG A 31 -14.53 -33.45 -5.42
CA ARG A 31 -15.12 -32.12 -5.61
C ARG A 31 -14.00 -31.08 -5.58
N VAL A 32 -13.78 -30.40 -6.70
CA VAL A 32 -12.76 -29.35 -6.86
C VAL A 32 -13.40 -28.09 -7.41
N SER A 33 -12.78 -26.95 -7.15
CA SER A 33 -13.21 -25.68 -7.74
C SER A 33 -12.19 -25.26 -8.78
N VAL A 34 -12.61 -25.10 -10.03
CA VAL A 34 -11.71 -24.67 -11.11
C VAL A 34 -11.94 -23.19 -11.40
N SER A 35 -10.90 -22.38 -11.28
CA SER A 35 -10.93 -20.95 -11.58
C SER A 35 -10.14 -20.62 -12.84
N SER A 36 -10.72 -19.84 -13.74
CA SER A 36 -10.06 -19.23 -14.90
C SER A 36 -10.47 -17.76 -14.95
N GLY A 37 -9.51 -16.84 -14.86
CA GLY A 37 -9.79 -15.41 -14.92
C GLY A 37 -10.88 -14.96 -13.93
N ARG A 38 -12.08 -14.69 -14.43
CA ARG A 38 -13.25 -14.19 -13.67
C ARG A 38 -14.27 -15.28 -13.33
N THR A 39 -14.08 -16.49 -13.82
CA THR A 39 -15.05 -17.59 -13.77
C THR A 39 -14.53 -18.66 -12.82
N GLN A 40 -15.37 -19.09 -11.88
CA GLN A 40 -15.07 -20.19 -10.96
C GLN A 40 -16.21 -21.20 -11.02
N VAL A 41 -15.89 -22.46 -11.31
CA VAL A 41 -16.86 -23.53 -11.48
C VAL A 41 -16.51 -24.67 -10.53
N ASP A 42 -17.45 -25.02 -9.66
CA ASP A 42 -17.37 -26.19 -8.80
C ASP A 42 -17.77 -27.43 -9.59
N ILE A 43 -16.85 -28.38 -9.71
CA ILE A 43 -17.06 -29.60 -10.48
C ILE A 43 -16.59 -30.82 -9.71
N THR A 44 -17.15 -31.96 -10.11
CA THR A 44 -16.79 -33.25 -9.54
C THR A 44 -16.00 -34.02 -10.58
N LEU A 45 -14.71 -34.23 -10.32
CA LEU A 45 -13.79 -34.91 -11.24
C LEU A 45 -13.40 -36.29 -10.71
N PRO A 46 -13.25 -37.31 -11.56
CA PRO A 46 -12.75 -38.61 -11.14
C PRO A 46 -11.29 -38.52 -10.68
N ALA A 47 -10.99 -38.99 -9.46
CA ALA A 47 -9.67 -38.89 -8.82
C ALA A 47 -8.56 -39.60 -9.61
N ASN A 48 -8.93 -40.65 -10.35
CA ASN A 48 -8.00 -41.49 -11.10
C ASN A 48 -7.88 -41.08 -12.58
N ALA A 49 -8.55 -40.00 -13.02
CA ALA A 49 -8.38 -39.49 -14.36
C ALA A 49 -7.09 -38.64 -14.46
N ARG A 50 -6.43 -38.72 -15.62
CA ARG A 50 -5.21 -37.97 -15.90
C ARG A 50 -5.54 -36.52 -16.15
N VAL A 51 -4.63 -35.64 -15.73
CA VAL A 51 -4.76 -34.20 -15.92
C VAL A 51 -4.92 -33.87 -17.41
N ALA A 52 -4.16 -34.52 -18.30
CA ALA A 52 -4.25 -34.34 -19.75
C ALA A 52 -5.64 -34.65 -20.35
N ASP A 53 -6.37 -35.63 -19.81
CA ASP A 53 -7.65 -36.08 -20.36
C ASP A 53 -8.80 -35.15 -19.94
N ILE A 54 -8.70 -34.58 -18.73
CA ILE A 54 -9.72 -33.70 -18.15
C ILE A 54 -9.55 -32.27 -18.65
N LEU A 55 -8.32 -31.83 -18.91
CA LEU A 55 -7.99 -30.45 -19.25
C LEU A 55 -8.81 -29.88 -20.43
N PRO A 56 -8.96 -30.57 -21.59
CA PRO A 56 -9.78 -30.06 -22.70
C PRO A 56 -11.26 -29.90 -22.33
N TYR A 57 -11.78 -30.79 -21.47
CA TYR A 57 -13.14 -30.71 -20.98
C TYR A 57 -13.35 -29.47 -20.10
N LEU A 58 -12.38 -29.15 -19.23
CA LEU A 58 -12.43 -27.95 -18.38
C LEU A 58 -12.34 -26.66 -19.18
N VAL A 59 -11.44 -26.60 -20.15
CA VAL A 59 -11.30 -25.45 -21.05
C VAL A 59 -12.63 -25.19 -21.76
N ARG A 60 -13.25 -26.23 -22.31
CA ARG A 60 -14.54 -26.11 -23.00
C ARG A 60 -15.67 -25.72 -22.07
N LEU A 61 -15.74 -26.32 -20.87
CA LEU A 61 -16.75 -26.01 -19.86
C LEU A 61 -16.68 -24.55 -19.43
N ILE A 62 -15.48 -24.03 -19.22
CA ILE A 62 -15.25 -22.63 -18.84
C ILE A 62 -15.56 -21.70 -20.02
N ALA A 63 -15.11 -22.03 -21.23
CA ALA A 63 -15.40 -21.24 -22.43
C ALA A 63 -16.91 -21.16 -22.71
N ASP A 64 -17.66 -22.24 -22.51
CA ASP A 64 -19.12 -22.23 -22.66
C ASP A 64 -19.81 -21.41 -21.56
N HIS A 65 -19.24 -21.35 -20.35
CA HIS A 65 -19.74 -20.47 -19.29
C HIS A 65 -19.45 -18.99 -19.56
N GLU A 66 -18.26 -18.68 -20.10
CA GLU A 66 -17.84 -17.32 -20.46
C GLU A 66 -18.60 -16.76 -21.68
N ARG A 67 -19.00 -17.61 -22.64
CA ARG A 67 -19.82 -17.25 -23.81
C ARG A 67 -21.21 -16.67 -23.45
N THR A 68 -21.65 -16.80 -22.21
CA THR A 68 -22.90 -16.18 -21.75
C THR A 68 -22.74 -14.67 -21.51
N GLY A 69 -21.50 -14.16 -21.52
CA GLY A 69 -21.18 -12.73 -21.62
C GLY A 69 -20.99 -12.31 -23.07
N GLU A 70 -21.42 -11.08 -23.38
CA GLU A 70 -21.42 -10.46 -24.70
C GLU A 70 -19.99 -10.11 -25.17
N GLU A 71 -19.13 -11.09 -25.41
CA GLU A 71 -17.80 -10.85 -26.00
C GLU A 71 -17.34 -12.08 -26.83
N PRO A 72 -17.09 -11.91 -28.15
CA PRO A 72 -16.63 -13.01 -28.98
C PRO A 72 -15.14 -13.30 -28.71
N ALA A 73 -14.82 -14.53 -28.33
CA ALA A 73 -13.44 -14.99 -28.24
C ALA A 73 -12.76 -14.95 -29.63
N SER A 74 -11.61 -14.29 -29.71
CA SER A 74 -10.75 -14.34 -30.89
C SER A 74 -10.20 -15.76 -31.07
N ILE A 75 -10.59 -16.40 -32.17
CA ILE A 75 -10.22 -17.77 -32.57
C ILE A 75 -8.69 -17.94 -32.77
N ASP A 76 -7.91 -16.86 -32.74
CA ASP A 76 -6.45 -16.88 -32.94
C ASP A 76 -5.62 -17.23 -31.68
N ASP A 77 -6.17 -17.12 -30.46
CA ASP A 77 -5.42 -17.36 -29.21
C ASP A 77 -5.22 -18.86 -28.89
N GLU A 78 -6.10 -19.73 -29.40
CA GLU A 78 -6.07 -21.18 -29.15
C GLU A 78 -4.85 -21.88 -29.80
N ARG A 79 -4.23 -21.26 -30.82
CA ARG A 79 -3.05 -21.82 -31.52
C ARG A 79 -1.72 -21.45 -30.88
N THR A 80 -1.72 -20.51 -29.93
CA THR A 80 -0.49 -19.89 -29.41
C THR A 80 -0.21 -20.25 -27.95
N SER A 81 -1.17 -20.86 -27.26
CA SER A 81 -1.09 -21.14 -25.82
C SER A 81 -1.37 -22.60 -25.47
N ARG A 82 -0.58 -23.16 -24.55
CA ARG A 82 -0.78 -24.46 -23.92
C ARG A 82 -1.52 -24.26 -22.60
N ASN A 83 -2.69 -24.86 -22.48
CA ASN A 83 -3.42 -24.85 -21.21
C ASN A 83 -2.71 -25.77 -20.20
N THR A 84 -2.58 -25.30 -18.96
CA THR A 84 -2.04 -26.05 -17.81
C THR A 84 -2.93 -25.84 -16.60
N LEU A 85 -2.93 -26.81 -15.68
CA LEU A 85 -3.64 -26.71 -14.42
C LEU A 85 -2.63 -26.47 -13.32
N THR A 86 -2.89 -25.46 -12.48
CA THR A 86 -2.04 -25.14 -11.33
C THR A 86 -2.84 -25.22 -10.04
N ARG A 87 -2.18 -25.63 -8.95
CA ARG A 87 -2.72 -25.54 -7.60
C ARG A 87 -1.89 -24.51 -6.84
N GLY A 88 -2.46 -23.33 -6.63
CA GLY A 88 -1.73 -22.18 -6.11
C GLY A 88 -0.61 -21.75 -7.07
N SER A 89 0.65 -22.06 -6.74
CA SER A 89 1.82 -21.79 -7.59
C SER A 89 2.48 -23.05 -8.17
N GLN A 90 1.91 -24.23 -7.91
CA GLN A 90 2.46 -25.50 -8.37
C GLN A 90 1.69 -25.99 -9.61
N GLU A 91 2.39 -26.16 -10.73
CA GLU A 91 1.81 -26.79 -11.92
C GLU A 91 1.56 -28.29 -11.70
N LEU A 92 0.39 -28.76 -12.12
CA LEU A 92 0.06 -30.18 -12.12
C LEU A 92 0.61 -30.84 -13.39
N PRO A 93 1.47 -31.86 -13.25
CA PRO A 93 2.02 -32.58 -14.39
C PRO A 93 0.91 -33.31 -15.16
N ALA A 94 0.87 -33.11 -16.48
CA ALA A 94 -0.19 -33.57 -17.37
C ALA A 94 -0.31 -35.11 -17.44
N ASP A 95 0.80 -35.82 -17.21
CA ASP A 95 0.93 -37.28 -17.24
C ASP A 95 0.39 -37.98 -15.97
N ARG A 96 0.19 -37.24 -14.88
CA ARG A 96 -0.27 -37.81 -13.60
C ARG A 96 -1.78 -37.73 -13.44
N THR A 97 -2.30 -38.63 -12.59
CA THR A 97 -3.70 -38.55 -12.14
C THR A 97 -3.88 -37.44 -11.09
N LEU A 98 -5.10 -36.93 -10.93
CA LEU A 98 -5.41 -35.93 -9.89
C LEU A 98 -5.00 -36.40 -8.49
N ARG A 99 -5.18 -37.70 -8.19
CA ARG A 99 -4.74 -38.30 -6.93
C ARG A 99 -3.23 -38.28 -6.76
N GLU A 100 -2.48 -38.65 -7.79
CA GLU A 100 -1.00 -38.68 -7.76
C GLU A 100 -0.38 -37.28 -7.73
N ALA A 101 -1.08 -36.29 -8.30
CA ALA A 101 -0.75 -34.88 -8.15
C ALA A 101 -1.10 -34.32 -6.75
N GLY A 102 -1.74 -35.12 -5.90
CA GLY A 102 -2.06 -34.78 -4.52
C GLY A 102 -3.24 -33.82 -4.37
N VAL A 103 -4.16 -33.78 -5.34
CA VAL A 103 -5.39 -32.99 -5.30
C VAL A 103 -6.36 -33.61 -4.30
N ARG A 104 -6.94 -32.78 -3.44
CA ARG A 104 -7.91 -33.18 -2.41
C ARG A 104 -9.28 -32.56 -2.67
N HIS A 105 -10.29 -33.07 -1.96
CA HIS A 105 -11.61 -32.47 -1.94
C HIS A 105 -11.53 -31.03 -1.43
N GLY A 106 -12.13 -30.10 -2.17
CA GLY A 106 -12.15 -28.68 -1.87
C GLY A 106 -10.92 -27.91 -2.36
N ASP A 107 -9.96 -28.56 -3.03
CA ASP A 107 -8.83 -27.85 -3.64
C ASP A 107 -9.32 -26.93 -4.78
N VAL A 108 -8.71 -25.74 -4.85
CA VAL A 108 -8.92 -24.78 -5.94
C VAL A 108 -7.81 -24.96 -6.98
N LEU A 109 -8.21 -25.25 -8.22
CA LEU A 109 -7.32 -25.43 -9.36
C LEU A 109 -7.47 -24.22 -10.29
N THR A 110 -6.36 -23.60 -10.66
CA THR A 110 -6.35 -22.49 -11.60
C THR A 110 -5.98 -22.99 -12.98
N LEU A 111 -6.83 -22.72 -13.96
CA LEU A 111 -6.52 -22.94 -15.37
C LEU A 111 -5.64 -21.78 -15.85
N CYS A 112 -4.46 -22.09 -16.38
CA CYS A 112 -3.53 -21.11 -16.93
C CYS A 112 -3.26 -21.43 -18.39
N ALA A 113 -3.28 -20.41 -19.25
CA ALA A 113 -2.81 -20.51 -20.62
C ALA A 113 -1.33 -20.10 -20.64
N GLU A 114 -0.43 -21.07 -20.72
CA GLU A 114 1.00 -20.80 -20.86
C GLU A 114 1.32 -20.56 -22.35
N PRO A 115 2.06 -19.50 -22.71
CA PRO A 115 2.48 -19.30 -24.09
C PRO A 115 3.29 -20.51 -24.55
N THR A 116 2.93 -21.11 -25.69
CA THR A 116 3.76 -22.15 -26.30
C THR A 116 5.11 -21.53 -26.60
N LEU A 117 6.21 -22.26 -26.36
CA LEU A 117 7.55 -21.80 -26.75
C LEU A 117 7.59 -21.67 -28.27
N LEU A 118 7.34 -20.46 -28.79
CA LEU A 118 7.61 -20.17 -30.19
C LEU A 118 9.11 -20.36 -30.43
N PRO A 119 9.51 -20.89 -31.60
CA PRO A 119 10.91 -20.85 -31.99
C PRO A 119 11.42 -19.40 -31.89
N PRO A 120 12.66 -19.18 -31.43
CA PRO A 120 13.18 -17.83 -31.26
C PRO A 120 13.11 -17.09 -32.59
N ILE A 121 12.54 -15.88 -32.56
CA ILE A 121 12.44 -15.02 -33.73
C ILE A 121 13.86 -14.74 -34.21
N ARG A 122 14.24 -15.30 -35.36
CA ARG A 122 15.51 -15.02 -36.02
C ARG A 122 15.31 -13.78 -36.88
N TYR A 123 15.87 -12.67 -36.42
CA TYR A 123 15.92 -11.44 -37.21
C TYR A 123 17.00 -11.58 -38.28
N ASP A 124 16.66 -11.26 -39.53
CA ASP A 124 17.60 -11.26 -40.66
C ASP A 124 18.39 -9.94 -40.72
N ASP A 125 17.84 -8.86 -40.15
CA ASP A 125 18.47 -7.55 -40.04
C ASP A 125 18.83 -7.22 -38.58
N VAL A 126 20.12 -7.03 -38.33
CA VAL A 126 20.65 -6.63 -37.02
C VAL A 126 20.14 -5.26 -36.56
N VAL A 127 19.82 -4.35 -37.49
CA VAL A 127 19.29 -3.02 -37.17
C VAL A 127 17.84 -3.11 -36.70
N ASP A 128 17.02 -3.90 -37.39
CA ASP A 128 15.64 -4.15 -36.96
C ASP A 128 15.59 -4.94 -35.65
N ALA A 129 16.48 -5.93 -35.47
CA ALA A 129 16.65 -6.64 -34.21
C ALA A 129 16.99 -5.67 -33.07
N ALA A 130 18.01 -4.82 -33.26
CA ALA A 130 18.40 -3.83 -32.26
C ALA A 130 17.27 -2.84 -31.97
N ALA A 131 16.55 -2.37 -32.99
CA ALA A 131 15.43 -1.45 -32.82
C ALA A 131 14.27 -2.09 -32.05
N GLN A 132 13.91 -3.34 -32.34
CA GLN A 132 12.84 -4.06 -31.63
C GLN A 132 13.25 -4.42 -30.21
N LEU A 133 14.48 -4.90 -29.99
CA LEU A 133 14.98 -5.14 -28.64
C LEU A 133 15.04 -3.85 -27.83
N ASN A 134 15.43 -2.73 -28.43
CA ASN A 134 15.47 -1.43 -27.76
C ASN A 134 14.05 -0.95 -27.40
N ARG A 135 13.08 -1.06 -28.31
CA ARG A 135 11.66 -0.75 -28.01
C ARG A 135 11.07 -1.68 -26.95
N ALA A 136 11.48 -2.95 -26.92
CA ALA A 136 11.03 -3.91 -25.90
C ALA A 136 11.72 -3.67 -24.54
N SER A 137 12.95 -3.16 -24.53
CA SER A 137 13.74 -2.96 -23.31
C SER A 137 13.47 -1.63 -22.62
N TYR A 138 13.02 -0.60 -23.34
CA TYR A 138 12.78 0.73 -22.79
C TYR A 138 11.34 1.16 -22.99
N ALA A 139 10.72 1.66 -21.92
CA ALA A 139 9.39 2.24 -22.00
C ALA A 139 9.42 3.47 -22.91
N SER A 140 8.62 3.45 -23.97
CA SER A 140 8.43 4.61 -24.85
C SER A 140 7.67 5.72 -24.13
N TRP A 141 7.89 6.97 -24.53
CA TRP A 141 7.06 8.09 -24.07
C TRP A 141 5.60 7.84 -24.44
N GLY A 142 4.71 7.84 -23.46
CA GLY A 142 3.30 7.53 -23.63
C GLY A 142 2.38 8.46 -22.85
N PRO A 143 1.06 8.25 -22.93
CA PRO A 143 0.08 9.07 -22.22
C PRO A 143 0.32 9.12 -20.70
N THR A 144 0.78 8.01 -20.12
CA THR A 144 1.11 7.92 -18.68
C THR A 144 2.30 8.79 -18.30
N SER A 145 3.39 8.79 -19.09
CA SER A 145 4.55 9.64 -18.81
C SER A 145 4.22 11.12 -18.99
N ALA A 146 3.42 11.45 -20.01
CA ALA A 146 2.90 12.81 -20.21
C ALA A 146 2.04 13.26 -19.03
N ALA A 147 1.14 12.40 -18.52
CA ALA A 147 0.33 12.70 -17.35
C ALA A 147 1.19 12.92 -16.08
N VAL A 148 2.21 12.09 -15.85
CA VAL A 148 3.14 12.28 -14.72
C VAL A 148 3.88 13.62 -14.86
N MET A 149 4.39 13.94 -16.04
CA MET A 149 5.10 15.21 -16.27
C MET A 149 4.17 16.41 -16.08
N ALA A 150 2.91 16.33 -16.52
CA ALA A 150 1.91 17.38 -16.30
C ALA A 150 1.62 17.58 -14.80
N ILE A 151 1.54 16.49 -14.02
CA ILE A 151 1.38 16.56 -12.56
C ILE A 151 2.61 17.23 -11.92
N VAL A 152 3.82 16.83 -12.31
CA VAL A 152 5.06 17.44 -11.82
C VAL A 152 5.11 18.94 -12.14
N ALA A 153 4.80 19.32 -13.38
CA ALA A 153 4.74 20.71 -13.81
C ALA A 153 3.69 21.51 -13.01
N LEU A 154 2.50 20.95 -12.79
CA LEU A 154 1.45 21.58 -11.99
C LEU A 154 1.93 21.89 -10.56
N TYR A 155 2.51 20.90 -9.86
CA TYR A 155 3.01 21.12 -8.51
C TYR A 155 4.23 22.03 -8.47
N ALA A 156 5.08 22.02 -9.50
CA ALA A 156 6.18 22.98 -9.63
C ALA A 156 5.64 24.42 -9.76
N CYS A 157 4.64 24.65 -10.62
CA CYS A 157 4.00 25.95 -10.76
C CYS A 157 3.35 26.42 -9.45
N VAL A 158 2.59 25.54 -8.78
CA VAL A 158 1.99 25.85 -7.46
C VAL A 158 3.06 26.15 -6.41
N GLY A 159 4.18 25.42 -6.42
CA GLY A 159 5.30 25.67 -5.52
C GLY A 159 5.98 27.02 -5.79
N ILE A 160 6.19 27.38 -7.06
CA ILE A 160 6.78 28.68 -7.45
C ILE A 160 5.85 29.81 -7.02
N LEU A 161 4.56 29.73 -7.34
CA LEU A 161 3.58 30.74 -6.97
C LEU A 161 3.47 30.91 -5.45
N GLY A 162 3.34 29.79 -4.72
CA GLY A 162 3.30 29.81 -3.26
C GLY A 162 4.58 30.38 -2.63
N TRP A 163 5.76 30.08 -3.19
CA TRP A 163 7.01 30.68 -2.76
C TRP A 163 7.03 32.20 -3.01
N MET A 164 6.62 32.65 -4.19
CA MET A 164 6.55 34.08 -4.52
C MET A 164 5.60 34.85 -3.60
N SER A 165 4.49 34.25 -3.17
CA SER A 165 3.57 34.85 -2.19
C SER A 165 4.19 35.06 -0.81
N LEU A 166 5.12 34.18 -0.41
CA LEU A 166 5.70 34.16 0.94
C LEU A 166 7.03 34.92 1.03
N ASP A 167 7.80 34.99 -0.05
CA ASP A 167 9.11 35.68 -0.05
C ASP A 167 8.94 37.21 0.05
N MET A 168 9.73 37.83 0.93
CA MET A 168 9.73 39.28 1.16
C MET A 168 10.18 40.08 -0.07
N ARG A 169 10.91 39.44 -0.99
CA ARG A 169 11.35 40.07 -2.24
C ARG A 169 10.20 40.55 -3.13
N PHE A 170 9.02 39.95 -2.97
CA PHE A 170 7.84 40.26 -3.78
C PHE A 170 6.79 41.10 -3.03
N ASP A 171 7.13 41.67 -1.87
CA ASP A 171 6.16 42.41 -1.04
C ASP A 171 5.38 43.52 -1.79
N PRO A 172 5.99 44.35 -2.68
CA PRO A 172 5.25 45.35 -3.45
C PRO A 172 4.23 44.74 -4.43
N ALA A 173 4.49 43.53 -4.94
CA ALA A 173 3.63 42.81 -5.87
C ALA A 173 2.74 41.76 -5.19
N ARG A 174 2.89 41.57 -3.87
CA ARG A 174 2.19 40.55 -3.08
C ARG A 174 0.65 40.56 -3.27
N PRO A 175 -0.08 41.69 -3.29
CA PRO A 175 -1.53 41.63 -3.50
C PRO A 175 -1.93 41.07 -4.87
N VAL A 176 -1.11 41.33 -5.90
CA VAL A 176 -1.33 40.79 -7.25
C VAL A 176 -1.06 39.29 -7.27
N ILE A 177 0.03 38.84 -6.64
CA ILE A 177 0.40 37.42 -6.57
C ILE A 177 -0.63 36.64 -5.75
N VAL A 178 -1.08 37.16 -4.60
CA VAL A 178 -2.15 36.56 -3.80
C VAL A 178 -3.47 36.51 -4.58
N GLY A 179 -3.78 37.54 -5.36
CA GLY A 179 -4.92 37.53 -6.28
C GLY A 179 -4.82 36.44 -7.34
N LEU A 180 -3.62 36.22 -7.90
CA LEU A 180 -3.34 35.16 -8.86
C LEU A 180 -3.44 33.77 -8.20
N ASP A 181 -2.96 33.62 -6.97
CA ASP A 181 -3.06 32.36 -6.21
C ASP A 181 -4.51 32.00 -5.91
N LEU A 182 -5.32 32.97 -5.49
CA LEU A 182 -6.76 32.77 -5.24
C LEU A 182 -7.50 32.42 -6.54
N ALA A 183 -7.23 33.15 -7.63
CA ALA A 183 -7.82 32.87 -8.93
C ALA A 183 -7.40 31.49 -9.45
N GLY A 184 -6.12 31.13 -9.32
CA GLY A 184 -5.59 29.82 -9.66
C GLY A 184 -6.21 28.70 -8.84
N ALA A 185 -6.39 28.91 -7.53
CA ALA A 185 -7.02 27.92 -6.66
C ALA A 185 -8.49 27.69 -7.04
N LEU A 186 -9.23 28.75 -7.31
CA LEU A 186 -10.62 28.66 -7.78
C LEU A 186 -10.70 27.97 -9.14
N ALA A 187 -9.81 28.30 -10.08
CA ALA A 187 -9.75 27.66 -11.39
C ALA A 187 -9.43 26.16 -11.28
N LEU A 188 -8.51 25.78 -10.39
CA LEU A 188 -8.17 24.37 -10.13
C LEU A 188 -9.32 23.61 -9.47
N VAL A 189 -10.04 24.22 -8.52
CA VAL A 189 -11.26 23.62 -7.94
C VAL A 189 -12.33 23.44 -9.01
N ALA A 190 -12.57 24.46 -9.84
CA ALA A 190 -13.53 24.37 -10.94
C ALA A 190 -13.15 23.24 -11.92
N ALA A 191 -11.89 23.20 -12.36
CA ALA A 191 -11.39 22.14 -13.23
C ALA A 191 -11.49 20.75 -12.59
N ALA A 192 -11.19 20.63 -11.28
CA ALA A 192 -11.35 19.38 -10.54
C ALA A 192 -12.83 18.94 -10.45
N THR A 193 -13.76 19.87 -10.20
CA THR A 193 -15.18 19.57 -10.16
C THR A 193 -15.71 19.12 -11.52
N VAL A 194 -15.30 19.79 -12.61
CA VAL A 194 -15.65 19.39 -13.98
C VAL A 194 -15.08 17.99 -14.30
N ALA A 195 -13.80 17.76 -14.00
CA ALA A 195 -13.16 16.47 -14.22
C ALA A 195 -13.86 15.32 -13.50
N GLN A 196 -14.33 15.54 -12.26
CA GLN A 196 -15.05 14.52 -11.51
C GLN A 196 -16.52 14.38 -11.93
N ARG A 197 -17.24 15.48 -12.12
CA ARG A 197 -18.70 15.46 -12.35
C ARG A 197 -19.08 15.14 -13.79
N MET A 198 -18.28 15.59 -14.77
CA MET A 198 -18.58 15.38 -16.19
C MET A 198 -17.84 14.16 -16.75
N TYR A 199 -16.58 13.97 -16.38
CA TYR A 199 -15.71 12.95 -16.98
C TYR A 199 -15.43 11.75 -16.06
N SER A 200 -15.87 11.78 -14.79
CA SER A 200 -15.60 10.73 -13.79
C SER A 200 -14.11 10.41 -13.60
N TYR A 201 -13.22 11.38 -13.85
CA TYR A 201 -11.76 11.23 -13.71
C TYR A 201 -11.28 11.55 -12.29
N GLY A 202 -11.59 10.66 -11.35
CA GLY A 202 -11.33 10.90 -9.92
C GLY A 202 -9.86 11.09 -9.54
N ARG A 203 -8.92 10.44 -10.24
CA ARG A 203 -7.48 10.65 -9.98
C ARG A 203 -7.02 12.04 -10.38
N VAL A 204 -7.48 12.55 -11.52
CA VAL A 204 -7.13 13.88 -12.02
C VAL A 204 -7.77 14.94 -11.13
N ALA A 205 -9.06 14.79 -10.83
CA ALA A 205 -9.78 15.68 -9.93
C ALA A 205 -9.14 15.77 -8.53
N ALA A 206 -8.68 14.65 -7.98
CA ALA A 206 -7.95 14.62 -6.71
C ALA A 206 -6.66 15.44 -6.77
N VAL A 207 -5.84 15.24 -7.81
CA VAL A 207 -4.55 15.94 -7.97
C VAL A 207 -4.75 17.45 -8.12
N LEU A 208 -5.70 17.90 -8.96
CA LEU A 208 -5.99 19.32 -9.10
C LEU A 208 -6.52 19.94 -7.81
N GLY A 209 -7.38 19.23 -7.08
CA GLY A 209 -7.94 19.75 -5.84
C GLY A 209 -6.92 19.82 -4.69
N TRP A 210 -5.98 18.88 -4.60
CA TRP A 210 -4.86 18.98 -3.65
C TRP A 210 -3.94 20.16 -3.99
N ALA A 211 -3.64 20.36 -5.27
CA ALA A 211 -2.87 21.52 -5.76
C ALA A 211 -3.56 22.85 -5.41
N ALA A 212 -4.90 22.92 -5.55
CA ALA A 212 -5.67 24.10 -5.19
C ALA A 212 -5.56 24.46 -3.69
N ILE A 213 -5.51 23.46 -2.81
CA ILE A 213 -5.38 23.69 -1.37
C ILE A 213 -3.99 24.21 -1.00
N LEU A 214 -2.95 23.70 -1.63
CA LEU A 214 -1.59 24.22 -1.41
C LEU A 214 -1.50 25.69 -1.79
N LEU A 215 -2.08 26.06 -2.94
CA LEU A 215 -2.10 27.43 -3.43
C LEU A 215 -2.96 28.35 -2.53
N ALA A 216 -4.17 27.90 -2.15
CA ALA A 216 -5.03 28.63 -1.23
C ALA A 216 -4.44 28.74 0.19
N GLY A 217 -3.67 27.73 0.62
CA GLY A 217 -2.90 27.75 1.87
C GLY A 217 -1.81 28.84 1.84
N ALA A 218 -1.04 28.92 0.76
CA ALA A 218 -0.04 29.98 0.57
C ALA A 218 -0.69 31.38 0.53
N ALA A 219 -1.78 31.53 -0.21
CA ALA A 219 -2.54 32.78 -0.28
C ALA A 219 -3.09 33.20 1.09
N SER A 220 -3.71 32.28 1.82
CA SER A 220 -4.25 32.58 3.16
C SER A 220 -3.15 32.94 4.16
N LEU A 221 -1.97 32.33 4.08
CA LEU A 221 -0.82 32.71 4.88
C LEU A 221 -0.32 34.12 4.56
N ALA A 222 -0.27 34.51 3.29
CA ALA A 222 0.09 35.85 2.87
C ALA A 222 -0.96 36.90 3.29
N ILE A 223 -2.25 36.57 3.23
CA ILE A 223 -3.36 37.44 3.69
C ILE A 223 -3.26 37.70 5.20
N PHE A 224 -2.99 36.65 5.98
CA PHE A 224 -2.89 36.76 7.44
C PHE A 224 -1.48 37.13 7.94
N ALA A 225 -0.54 37.45 7.05
CA ALA A 225 0.85 37.76 7.40
C ALA A 225 0.97 38.99 8.34
N GLY A 226 -0.01 39.89 8.33
CA GLY A 226 -0.05 41.06 9.22
C GLY A 226 -0.37 40.74 10.69
N LEU A 227 -0.85 39.52 10.97
CA LEU A 227 -1.02 39.03 12.33
C LEU A 227 0.23 38.23 12.70
N PRO A 228 0.85 38.45 13.89
CA PRO A 228 1.86 37.52 14.41
C PRO A 228 1.24 36.12 14.55
N GLY A 229 1.95 35.09 15.01
CA GLY A 229 1.59 33.67 14.79
C GLY A 229 0.12 33.18 14.88
N TRP A 230 -0.82 33.92 15.49
CA TRP A 230 -2.26 33.86 15.19
C TRP A 230 -2.63 33.88 13.70
N GLY A 231 -1.89 34.58 12.85
CA GLY A 231 -2.08 34.55 11.40
C GLY A 231 -1.90 33.14 10.83
N VAL A 232 -0.88 32.41 11.30
CA VAL A 232 -0.64 31.01 10.94
C VAL A 232 -1.75 30.10 11.48
N VAL A 233 -2.26 30.36 12.69
CA VAL A 233 -3.41 29.63 13.25
C VAL A 233 -4.66 29.84 12.38
N ALA A 234 -4.91 31.07 11.92
CA ALA A 234 -6.01 31.40 11.02
C ALA A 234 -5.85 30.70 9.66
N THR A 235 -4.63 30.65 9.10
CA THR A 235 -4.29 29.88 7.89
C THR A 235 -4.59 28.39 8.09
N CYS A 236 -4.17 27.79 9.21
CA CYS A 236 -4.47 26.40 9.51
C CYS A 236 -5.98 26.13 9.56
N GLY A 237 -6.74 27.02 10.21
CA GLY A 237 -8.21 26.96 10.21
C GLY A 237 -8.81 27.07 8.81
N ALA A 238 -8.33 28.02 8.00
CA ALA A 238 -8.76 28.20 6.62
C ALA A 238 -8.48 26.95 5.77
N VAL A 239 -7.29 26.35 5.88
CA VAL A 239 -6.94 25.12 5.16
C VAL A 239 -7.85 23.96 5.55
N ILE A 240 -8.24 23.81 6.82
CA ILE A 240 -9.18 22.77 7.26
C ILE A 240 -10.55 22.98 6.62
N VAL A 241 -11.08 24.20 6.67
CA VAL A 241 -12.38 24.55 6.08
C VAL A 241 -12.38 24.37 4.57
N LEU A 242 -11.33 24.84 3.90
CA LEU A 242 -11.15 24.70 2.45
C LEU A 242 -10.99 23.24 2.04
N SER A 243 -10.26 22.43 2.82
CA SER A 243 -10.11 20.99 2.58
C SER A 243 -11.45 20.27 2.66
N TYR A 244 -12.26 20.59 3.68
CA TYR A 244 -13.61 20.05 3.82
C TYR A 244 -14.53 20.48 2.67
N GLY A 245 -14.53 21.78 2.33
CA GLY A 245 -15.34 22.33 1.23
C GLY A 245 -14.97 21.73 -0.13
N ALA A 246 -13.68 21.67 -0.45
CA ALA A 246 -13.18 21.09 -1.70
C ALA A 246 -13.53 19.60 -1.80
N TYR A 247 -13.37 18.84 -0.71
CA TYR A 247 -13.78 17.44 -0.68
C TYR A 247 -15.29 17.27 -0.92
N ARG A 248 -16.14 18.12 -0.33
CA ARG A 248 -17.60 18.07 -0.51
C ARG A 248 -18.03 18.46 -1.92
N LEU A 249 -17.35 19.42 -2.54
CA LEU A 249 -17.65 19.87 -3.91
C LEU A 249 -17.22 18.83 -4.95
N ILE A 250 -15.96 18.38 -4.88
CA ILE A 250 -15.36 17.48 -5.85
C ILE A 250 -15.86 16.05 -5.63
N GLY A 251 -15.85 15.55 -4.40
CA GLY A 251 -16.28 14.18 -4.06
C GLY A 251 -15.24 13.09 -4.40
N ALA A 252 -14.01 13.45 -4.74
CA ALA A 252 -12.92 12.53 -5.03
C ALA A 252 -11.65 12.88 -4.24
N GLY A 253 -10.76 11.91 -4.00
CA GLY A 253 -9.43 12.17 -3.42
C GLY A 253 -9.39 12.46 -1.92
N GLY A 254 -10.37 11.99 -1.15
CA GLY A 254 -10.54 12.28 0.29
C GLY A 254 -9.26 12.14 1.15
N GLY A 255 -8.39 11.19 0.83
CA GLY A 255 -7.15 10.97 1.55
C GLY A 255 -6.22 12.20 1.60
N GLY A 256 -6.00 12.91 0.49
CA GLY A 256 -5.10 14.08 0.51
C GLY A 256 -5.69 15.26 1.29
N TYR A 257 -7.00 15.49 1.21
CA TYR A 257 -7.70 16.50 2.00
C TYR A 257 -7.61 16.22 3.50
N LEU A 258 -7.80 14.96 3.89
CA LEU A 258 -7.68 14.53 5.28
C LEU A 258 -6.24 14.69 5.78
N ALA A 259 -5.24 14.33 4.97
CA ALA A 259 -3.83 14.49 5.33
C ALA A 259 -3.47 15.96 5.56
N GLY A 260 -3.89 16.85 4.64
CA GLY A 260 -3.68 18.29 4.76
C GLY A 260 -4.41 18.91 5.95
N ALA A 261 -5.67 18.53 6.19
CA ALA A 261 -6.44 18.99 7.34
C ALA A 261 -5.84 18.51 8.67
N LEU A 262 -5.37 17.25 8.75
CA LEU A 262 -4.69 16.74 9.93
C LEU A 262 -3.38 17.49 10.21
N TYR A 263 -2.56 17.69 9.17
CA TYR A 263 -1.34 18.48 9.28
C TYR A 263 -1.63 19.90 9.78
N ALA A 264 -2.60 20.58 9.17
CA ALA A 264 -3.03 21.91 9.57
C ALA A 264 -3.56 21.95 11.02
N ALA A 265 -4.31 20.94 11.46
CA ALA A 265 -4.80 20.86 12.83
C ALA A 265 -3.65 20.72 13.84
N VAL A 266 -2.69 19.82 13.59
CA VAL A 266 -1.52 19.65 14.47
C VAL A 266 -0.67 20.92 14.51
N MET A 267 -0.32 21.47 13.36
CA MET A 267 0.50 22.69 13.30
C MET A 267 -0.22 23.92 13.85
N GLY A 268 -1.53 24.03 13.65
CA GLY A 268 -2.35 25.09 14.23
C GLY A 268 -2.31 25.08 15.76
N VAL A 269 -2.43 23.89 16.39
CA VAL A 269 -2.27 23.74 17.85
C VAL A 269 -0.86 24.11 18.30
N VAL A 270 0.17 23.64 17.59
CA VAL A 270 1.57 23.91 17.93
C VAL A 270 1.86 25.40 17.89
N VAL A 271 1.44 26.10 16.84
CA VAL A 271 1.66 27.55 16.73
C VAL A 271 0.79 28.30 17.74
N ALA A 272 -0.45 27.89 18.00
CA ALA A 272 -1.29 28.51 19.02
C ALA A 272 -0.66 28.39 20.43
N VAL A 273 -0.08 27.23 20.77
CA VAL A 273 0.64 27.04 22.03
C VAL A 273 1.89 27.92 22.06
N ARG A 274 2.65 27.98 20.96
CA ARG A 274 3.83 28.86 20.86
C ARG A 274 3.46 30.32 21.10
N THR A 275 2.40 30.81 20.46
CA THR A 275 1.99 32.22 20.55
C THR A 275 1.28 32.55 21.86
N GLY A 276 0.52 31.60 22.42
CA GLY A 276 -0.25 31.82 23.65
C GLY A 276 0.58 31.69 24.93
N PHE A 277 1.54 30.76 24.96
CA PHE A 277 2.31 30.43 26.16
C PHE A 277 3.81 30.78 26.06
N GLY A 278 4.30 31.22 24.88
CA GLY A 278 5.70 31.63 24.71
C GLY A 278 6.71 30.48 24.90
N VAL A 279 6.31 29.25 24.60
CA VAL A 279 7.16 28.06 24.74
C VAL A 279 8.32 28.12 23.73
N THR A 280 9.51 27.72 24.14
CA THR A 280 10.70 27.66 23.28
C THR A 280 10.55 26.65 22.14
N ASP A 281 11.14 26.96 20.99
CA ASP A 281 11.03 26.14 19.77
C ASP A 281 11.58 24.71 19.97
N ASP A 282 12.64 24.52 20.76
CA ASP A 282 13.19 23.20 21.09
C ASP A 282 12.17 22.29 21.78
N ARG A 283 11.48 22.82 22.81
CA ARG A 283 10.48 22.08 23.59
C ARG A 283 9.28 21.71 22.72
N LEU A 284 8.86 22.64 21.86
CA LEU A 284 7.78 22.41 20.91
C LEU A 284 8.17 21.36 19.88
N GLY A 285 9.37 21.44 19.30
CA GLY A 285 9.89 20.46 18.32
C GLY A 285 9.89 19.03 18.88
N VAL A 286 10.42 18.85 20.10
CA VAL A 286 10.40 17.55 20.80
C VAL A 286 8.97 17.09 21.05
N ALA A 287 8.10 17.96 21.57
CA ALA A 287 6.70 17.62 21.85
C ALA A 287 5.95 17.21 20.58
N VAL A 288 6.12 17.94 19.47
CA VAL A 288 5.51 17.63 18.17
C VAL A 288 5.97 16.25 17.71
N CYS A 289 7.28 15.96 17.74
CA CYS A 289 7.83 14.68 17.33
C CYS A 289 7.23 13.52 18.15
N LEU A 290 7.21 13.64 19.48
CA LEU A 290 6.68 12.59 20.36
C LEU A 290 5.17 12.38 20.20
N VAL A 291 4.39 13.47 20.18
CA VAL A 291 2.92 13.41 20.01
C VAL A 291 2.57 12.82 18.65
N THR A 292 3.31 13.18 17.61
CA THR A 292 3.10 12.67 16.25
C THR A 292 3.42 11.18 16.16
N LEU A 293 4.53 10.73 16.76
CA LEU A 293 4.87 9.30 16.84
C LEU A 293 3.82 8.50 17.63
N LEU A 294 3.28 9.08 18.70
CA LEU A 294 2.18 8.50 19.47
C LEU A 294 0.90 8.42 18.63
N LEU A 295 0.55 9.48 17.90
CA LEU A 295 -0.61 9.49 17.00
C LEU A 295 -0.48 8.41 15.93
N CYS A 296 0.71 8.23 15.34
CA CYS A 296 1.02 7.13 14.44
C CYS A 296 0.87 5.74 15.08
N TRP A 297 1.15 5.61 16.38
CA TRP A 297 0.89 4.36 17.12
C TRP A 297 -0.60 4.12 17.36
N ALA A 298 -1.39 5.18 17.47
CA ALA A 298 -2.84 5.12 17.61
C ALA A 298 -3.56 4.81 16.28
N VAL A 299 -2.98 5.12 15.11
CA VAL A 299 -3.63 4.94 13.79
C VAL A 299 -4.30 3.57 13.62
N PRO A 300 -3.61 2.41 13.84
CA PRO A 300 -4.25 1.11 13.68
C PRO A 300 -5.45 0.90 14.59
N ARG A 301 -5.43 1.48 15.80
CA ARG A 301 -6.54 1.40 16.76
C ARG A 301 -7.70 2.31 16.39
N VAL A 302 -7.42 3.54 15.95
CA VAL A 302 -8.45 4.51 15.53
C VAL A 302 -9.18 4.01 14.27
N THR A 303 -8.45 3.34 13.37
CA THR A 303 -9.03 2.75 12.16
C THR A 303 -9.55 1.32 12.34
N ALA A 304 -9.42 0.74 13.54
CA ALA A 304 -9.90 -0.61 13.81
C ALA A 304 -11.43 -0.59 13.81
N GLY A 305 -12.05 -1.23 12.81
CA GLY A 305 -13.50 -1.26 12.65
C GLY A 305 -14.01 -0.52 11.41
N TRP A 306 -13.20 0.32 10.78
CA TRP A 306 -13.60 1.01 9.53
C TRP A 306 -13.68 0.04 8.34
N ASP A 307 -13.04 -1.12 8.47
CA ASP A 307 -13.07 -2.24 7.53
C ASP A 307 -14.02 -3.37 7.97
N ARG A 308 -14.66 -3.25 9.14
CA ARG A 308 -15.57 -4.30 9.61
C ARG A 308 -16.94 -4.11 9.01
N PHE A 309 -17.41 -5.16 8.36
CA PHE A 309 -18.83 -5.36 8.19
C PHE A 309 -19.36 -5.79 9.54
N ASP A 310 -20.24 -4.97 10.13
CA ASP A 310 -21.28 -5.53 10.96
C ASP A 310 -22.14 -6.37 10.01
N LEU A 311 -21.70 -7.61 9.76
CA LEU A 311 -22.64 -8.65 9.44
C LEU A 311 -23.61 -8.58 10.60
N ARG A 312 -24.80 -8.00 10.37
CA ARG A 312 -25.95 -8.27 11.23
C ARG A 312 -26.17 -9.77 11.09
N THR A 313 -25.38 -10.56 11.82
CA THR A 313 -25.81 -11.84 12.30
C THR A 313 -27.02 -11.49 13.14
N GLY A 314 -28.20 -11.53 12.50
CA GLY A 314 -29.44 -11.58 13.23
C GLY A 314 -29.20 -12.58 14.34
N SER A 315 -29.34 -12.12 15.57
CA SER A 315 -29.27 -12.94 16.77
C SER A 315 -30.45 -13.90 16.76
N THR A 316 -30.37 -14.89 15.90
CA THR A 316 -31.05 -16.16 16.00
C THR A 316 -30.00 -17.11 15.48
N ALA A 317 -29.31 -17.76 16.42
CA ALA A 317 -28.82 -19.10 16.16
C ALA A 317 -29.98 -19.85 15.49
N ALA A 318 -29.92 -19.99 14.16
CA ALA A 318 -30.66 -21.05 13.53
C ALA A 318 -30.10 -22.32 14.16
N PRO A 319 -30.93 -23.15 14.82
CA PRO A 319 -30.44 -24.40 15.37
C PRO A 319 -29.75 -25.16 14.24
N VAL A 320 -28.65 -25.82 14.57
CA VAL A 320 -27.88 -26.69 13.67
C VAL A 320 -28.77 -27.76 12.99
N GLU A 321 -30.01 -27.96 13.47
CA GLU A 321 -31.06 -28.80 12.88
C GLU A 321 -31.56 -28.36 11.49
N ALA A 322 -31.34 -27.11 11.04
CA ALA A 322 -31.79 -26.68 9.71
C ALA A 322 -30.93 -27.21 8.54
N LEU A 323 -29.79 -27.86 8.83
CA LEU A 323 -28.93 -28.47 7.81
C LEU A 323 -29.29 -29.94 7.49
N ASP A 324 -30.23 -30.54 8.24
CA ASP A 324 -30.54 -31.98 8.21
C ASP A 324 -31.80 -32.37 7.40
N ASP A 325 -32.55 -31.43 6.80
CA ASP A 325 -33.72 -31.76 5.97
C ASP A 325 -33.52 -31.38 4.49
N PRO A 326 -33.02 -32.29 3.64
CA PRO A 326 -32.88 -32.06 2.21
C PRO A 326 -34.21 -32.06 1.44
N PHE A 327 -35.36 -32.35 2.09
CA PHE A 327 -36.66 -32.47 1.44
C PHE A 327 -37.78 -31.60 2.05
N GLY A 328 -37.45 -30.69 2.98
CA GLY A 328 -38.30 -29.56 3.36
C GLY A 328 -39.73 -29.93 3.78
N THR A 329 -39.87 -30.73 4.83
CA THR A 329 -41.19 -31.22 5.29
C THR A 329 -41.74 -30.51 6.54
N GLY A 330 -41.04 -29.51 7.07
CA GLY A 330 -41.51 -28.66 8.18
C GLY A 330 -42.07 -27.32 7.71
N ALA A 331 -43.38 -27.24 7.52
CA ALA A 331 -44.08 -25.96 7.46
C ALA A 331 -44.03 -25.27 8.84
N ASP A 332 -43.92 -23.94 8.83
CA ASP A 332 -43.88 -23.02 9.98
C ASP A 332 -42.61 -22.98 10.84
N ARG A 333 -41.69 -22.08 10.43
CA ARG A 333 -41.15 -21.01 11.29
C ARG A 333 -40.45 -19.98 10.41
N SER A 334 -40.78 -18.71 10.63
CA SER A 334 -40.20 -17.50 10.05
C SER A 334 -38.70 -17.58 9.72
N LEU A 335 -38.37 -18.08 8.53
CA LEU A 335 -37.09 -17.80 7.91
C LEU A 335 -37.13 -16.32 7.48
N PRO A 336 -36.12 -15.49 7.82
CA PRO A 336 -35.97 -14.22 7.13
C PRO A 336 -35.97 -14.52 5.65
N ASP A 337 -36.82 -13.82 4.89
CA ASP A 337 -36.97 -14.02 3.46
C ASP A 337 -35.56 -14.12 2.84
N ARG A 338 -35.26 -15.18 2.09
CA ARG A 338 -33.92 -15.37 1.50
C ARG A 338 -33.52 -14.16 0.66
N ARG A 339 -34.51 -13.40 0.16
CA ARG A 339 -34.38 -12.09 -0.46
C ARG A 339 -33.85 -11.01 0.51
N GLN A 340 -34.38 -10.92 1.73
CA GLN A 340 -33.85 -10.03 2.77
C GLN A 340 -32.42 -10.41 3.18
N LEU A 341 -32.06 -11.69 3.22
CA LEU A 341 -30.68 -12.10 3.52
C LEU A 341 -29.72 -11.69 2.38
N VAL A 342 -30.13 -11.85 1.12
CA VAL A 342 -29.36 -11.42 -0.06
C VAL A 342 -29.24 -9.89 -0.13
N GLU A 343 -30.26 -9.13 0.29
CA GLU A 343 -30.19 -7.66 0.40
C GLU A 343 -29.30 -7.18 1.57
N THR A 344 -29.04 -8.04 2.56
CA THR A 344 -28.15 -7.70 3.71
C THR A 344 -26.68 -8.06 3.51
N VAL A 345 -26.34 -8.82 2.46
CA VAL A 345 -24.94 -9.13 2.13
C VAL A 345 -24.40 -8.02 1.23
N PRO A 346 -23.41 -7.23 1.69
CA PRO A 346 -22.87 -6.12 0.91
C PRO A 346 -22.27 -6.63 -0.40
N THR A 347 -22.58 -5.93 -1.49
CA THR A 347 -22.07 -6.25 -2.83
C THR A 347 -20.54 -6.23 -2.84
N ALA A 348 -19.89 -7.11 -3.60
CA ALA A 348 -18.43 -7.18 -3.70
C ALA A 348 -17.79 -5.82 -4.06
N ASP A 349 -18.48 -5.00 -4.86
CA ASP A 349 -18.06 -3.65 -5.22
C ASP A 349 -18.08 -2.69 -4.03
N GLU A 350 -19.11 -2.75 -3.17
CA GLU A 350 -19.19 -1.95 -1.95
C GLU A 350 -18.08 -2.35 -0.96
N ILE A 351 -17.78 -3.65 -0.87
CA ILE A 351 -16.68 -4.16 -0.04
C ILE A 351 -15.35 -3.60 -0.54
N ARG A 352 -15.14 -3.64 -1.85
CA ARG A 352 -13.93 -3.13 -2.48
C ARG A 352 -13.79 -1.63 -2.32
N GLU A 353 -14.87 -0.87 -2.43
CA GLU A 353 -14.89 0.58 -2.27
C GLU A 353 -14.61 0.99 -0.82
N ARG A 354 -15.25 0.36 0.17
CA ARG A 354 -14.93 0.58 1.59
C ARG A 354 -13.50 0.19 1.94
N GLY A 355 -12.99 -0.92 1.40
CA GLY A 355 -11.61 -1.33 1.57
C GLY A 355 -10.62 -0.28 1.04
N ARG A 356 -10.88 0.26 -0.16
CA ARG A 356 -10.09 1.36 -0.74
C ARG A 356 -10.20 2.64 0.11
N ALA A 357 -11.38 2.98 0.60
CA ALA A 357 -11.59 4.15 1.45
C ALA A 357 -10.81 4.02 2.76
N ALA A 358 -10.87 2.87 3.45
CA ALA A 358 -10.14 2.62 4.68
C ALA A 358 -8.62 2.71 4.49
N VAL A 359 -8.09 2.15 3.39
CA VAL A 359 -6.67 2.28 3.03
C VAL A 359 -6.31 3.75 2.76
N SER A 360 -7.16 4.49 2.04
CA SER A 360 -6.90 5.89 1.75
C SER A 360 -6.85 6.77 3.01
N VAL A 361 -7.68 6.48 4.01
CA VAL A 361 -7.70 7.20 5.29
C VAL A 361 -6.45 6.85 6.10
N ARG A 362 -6.07 5.57 6.20
CA ARG A 362 -4.82 5.18 6.88
C ARG A 362 -3.60 5.85 6.26
N ALA A 363 -3.50 5.81 4.93
CA ALA A 363 -2.43 6.48 4.20
C ALA A 363 -2.43 7.99 4.49
N ALA A 364 -3.61 8.63 4.50
CA ALA A 364 -3.74 10.05 4.83
C ALA A 364 -3.27 10.38 6.25
N LEU A 365 -3.65 9.56 7.24
CA LEU A 365 -3.22 9.73 8.63
C LEU A 365 -1.70 9.60 8.75
N TYR A 366 -1.09 8.61 8.08
CA TYR A 366 0.37 8.46 8.08
C TYR A 366 1.07 9.63 7.38
N VAL A 367 0.56 10.12 6.25
CA VAL A 367 1.15 11.26 5.53
C VAL A 367 1.00 12.56 6.34
N GLY A 368 -0.17 12.81 6.93
CA GLY A 368 -0.40 14.00 7.76
C GLY A 368 0.46 14.00 9.04
N CYS A 369 0.56 12.85 9.72
CA CYS A 369 1.50 12.70 10.82
C CYS A 369 2.94 12.86 10.34
N GLY A 370 3.31 12.26 9.21
CA GLY A 370 4.66 12.36 8.67
C GLY A 370 5.06 13.81 8.37
N ALA A 371 4.15 14.59 7.78
CA ALA A 371 4.36 16.01 7.56
C ALA A 371 4.54 16.79 8.88
N ALA A 372 3.74 16.48 9.91
CA ALA A 372 3.90 17.10 11.24
C ALA A 372 5.23 16.72 11.90
N LEU A 373 5.69 15.48 11.73
CA LEU A 373 7.00 15.01 12.23
C LEU A 373 8.14 15.77 11.55
N VAL A 374 8.06 15.96 10.23
CA VAL A 374 9.03 16.75 9.45
C VAL A 374 9.06 18.20 9.95
N SER A 375 7.89 18.82 10.18
CA SER A 375 7.83 20.19 10.72
C SER A 375 8.35 20.29 12.15
N GLY A 376 8.08 19.30 13.01
CA GLY A 376 8.63 19.23 14.37
C GLY A 376 10.16 19.09 14.38
N MET A 377 10.70 18.27 13.47
CA MET A 377 12.15 18.13 13.29
C MET A 377 12.77 19.41 12.72
N ALA A 378 12.11 20.06 11.76
CA ALA A 378 12.56 21.34 11.23
C ALA A 378 12.61 22.40 12.32
N LEU A 379 11.58 22.50 13.19
CA LEU A 379 11.58 23.39 14.35
C LEU A 379 12.76 23.10 15.29
N LEU A 380 13.00 21.82 15.63
CA LEU A 380 14.11 21.46 16.50
C LEU A 380 15.49 21.83 15.92
N LEU A 381 15.64 21.73 14.60
CA LEU A 381 16.90 21.98 13.89
C LEU A 381 17.00 23.42 13.34
N THR A 382 16.08 24.32 13.69
CA THR A 382 16.13 25.74 13.29
C THR A 382 17.27 26.58 13.88
N PRO A 383 18.01 26.18 14.93
CA PRO A 383 19.29 26.82 15.25
C PRO A 383 20.36 26.38 14.23
N TRP A 384 20.25 26.87 12.98
CA TRP A 384 21.18 26.54 11.90
C TRP A 384 22.61 26.88 12.33
N GLY A 385 23.51 25.91 12.29
CA GLY A 385 24.93 26.09 12.60
C GLY A 385 25.38 25.69 14.01
N GLN A 386 24.46 25.32 14.91
CA GLN A 386 24.81 24.80 16.24
C GLN A 386 24.15 23.44 16.54
N PRO A 387 24.36 22.40 15.70
CA PRO A 387 23.75 21.10 15.93
C PRO A 387 24.26 20.48 17.23
N ARG A 388 23.34 19.99 18.08
CA ARG A 388 23.69 19.20 19.25
C ARG A 388 23.55 17.72 18.91
N TRP A 389 24.49 16.90 19.37
CA TRP A 389 24.38 15.43 19.28
C TRP A 389 23.01 14.85 19.69
N PRO A 390 22.36 15.28 20.79
CA PRO A 390 21.03 14.78 21.15
C PRO A 390 19.95 15.09 20.10
N ASP A 391 20.02 16.23 19.41
CA ASP A 391 19.02 16.64 18.41
C ASP A 391 19.14 15.75 17.16
N LEU A 392 20.38 15.52 16.71
CA LEU A 392 20.68 14.61 15.60
C LEU A 392 20.30 13.16 15.92
N ALA A 393 20.58 12.72 17.16
CA ALA A 393 20.18 11.40 17.63
C ALA A 393 18.66 11.24 17.68
N LEU A 394 17.92 12.26 18.14
CA LEU A 394 16.47 12.26 18.14
C LEU A 394 15.91 12.21 16.71
N GLY A 395 16.50 12.95 15.77
CA GLY A 395 16.16 12.90 14.35
C GLY A 395 16.34 11.53 13.72
N ALA A 396 17.50 10.91 13.96
CA ALA A 396 17.75 9.54 13.50
C ALA A 396 16.76 8.55 14.12
N LEU A 397 16.49 8.62 15.43
CA LEU A 397 15.53 7.75 16.11
C LEU A 397 14.10 7.93 15.58
N CYS A 398 13.65 9.18 15.38
CA CYS A 398 12.33 9.46 14.83
C CYS A 398 12.17 8.88 13.43
N ALA A 399 13.17 9.02 12.57
CA ALA A 399 13.16 8.42 11.25
C ALA A 399 13.16 6.88 11.28
N VAL A 400 13.93 6.26 12.17
CA VAL A 400 13.97 4.80 12.33
C VAL A 400 12.63 4.28 12.85
N VAL A 401 12.08 4.87 13.92
CA VAL A 401 10.80 4.46 14.51
C VAL A 401 9.66 4.64 13.50
N PHE A 402 9.64 5.75 12.76
CA PHE A 402 8.62 5.99 11.72
C PHE A 402 8.82 5.06 10.52
N GLY A 403 10.04 4.91 10.03
CA GLY A 403 10.36 4.05 8.88
C GLY A 403 10.08 2.57 9.12
N LEU A 404 10.32 2.06 10.33
CA LEU A 404 10.01 0.67 10.70
C LEU A 404 8.50 0.37 10.66
N ARG A 405 7.63 1.40 10.65
CA ARG A 405 6.17 1.24 10.46
C ARG A 405 5.79 0.76 9.07
N VAL A 406 6.67 0.86 8.08
CA VAL A 406 6.43 0.30 6.74
C VAL A 406 6.04 -1.19 6.82
N ARG A 407 6.50 -1.90 7.85
CA ARG A 407 6.18 -3.32 8.11
C ARG A 407 4.73 -3.58 8.52
N LEU A 408 4.06 -2.58 9.09
CA LEU A 408 2.64 -2.64 9.47
C LEU A 408 1.73 -2.17 8.33
N CYS A 409 2.29 -1.53 7.30
CA CYS A 409 1.56 -1.00 6.17
C CYS A 409 1.11 -2.13 5.24
N ARG A 410 -0.18 -2.13 4.91
CA ARG A 410 -0.80 -3.19 4.09
C ARG A 410 -0.85 -2.83 2.61
N SER A 411 -0.69 -1.55 2.27
CA SER A 411 -0.77 -1.05 0.91
C SER A 411 0.50 -0.32 0.47
N ALA A 412 0.77 -0.33 -0.83
CA ALA A 412 1.90 0.40 -1.40
C ALA A 412 1.81 1.93 -1.15
N ALA A 413 0.60 2.48 -1.07
CA ALA A 413 0.39 3.90 -0.78
C ALA A 413 0.75 4.27 0.67
N GLU A 414 0.42 3.41 1.65
CA GLU A 414 0.88 3.58 3.03
C GLU A 414 2.40 3.44 3.12
N GLN A 415 2.97 2.45 2.43
CA GLN A 415 4.40 2.18 2.43
C GLN A 415 5.21 3.34 1.83
N SER A 416 4.78 3.87 0.68
CA SER A 416 5.47 4.99 0.02
C SER A 416 5.41 6.26 0.86
N GLY A 417 4.25 6.57 1.47
CA GLY A 417 4.11 7.71 2.36
C GLY A 417 5.05 7.61 3.58
N VAL A 418 5.07 6.44 4.24
CA VAL A 418 5.91 6.23 5.41
C VAL A 418 7.41 6.30 5.08
N LEU A 419 7.82 5.64 4.00
CA LEU A 419 9.21 5.63 3.55
C LEU A 419 9.68 7.01 3.09
N LEU A 420 8.83 7.74 2.35
CA LEU A 420 9.15 9.10 1.88
C LEU A 420 9.37 10.05 3.07
N THR A 421 8.46 10.04 4.04
CA THR A 421 8.63 10.86 5.25
C THR A 421 9.89 10.47 6.01
N ALA A 422 10.13 9.17 6.24
CA ALA A 422 11.32 8.72 6.94
C ALA A 422 12.60 9.20 6.23
N ALA A 423 12.65 9.10 4.90
CA ALA A 423 13.75 9.62 4.10
C ALA A 423 13.92 11.14 4.26
N VAL A 424 12.83 11.91 4.19
CA VAL A 424 12.87 13.37 4.38
C VAL A 424 13.39 13.75 5.76
N VAL A 425 12.95 13.08 6.83
CA VAL A 425 13.44 13.34 8.20
C VAL A 425 14.95 13.07 8.31
N ILE A 426 15.44 11.97 7.72
CA ILE A 426 16.88 11.67 7.71
C ILE A 426 17.64 12.74 6.92
N ILE A 427 17.14 13.11 5.73
CA ILE A 427 17.78 14.13 4.89
C ILE A 427 17.88 15.46 5.66
N ILE A 428 16.81 15.92 6.28
CA ILE A 428 16.81 17.15 7.08
C ILE A 428 17.81 17.05 8.24
N THR A 429 17.86 15.90 8.92
CA THR A 429 18.82 15.67 10.01
C THR A 429 20.27 15.72 9.52
N CYS A 430 20.57 15.09 8.38
CA CYS A 430 21.90 15.13 7.78
C CYS A 430 22.28 16.52 7.28
N VAL A 431 21.35 17.24 6.64
CA VAL A 431 21.57 18.61 6.17
C VAL A 431 21.84 19.55 7.36
N ALA A 432 21.09 19.43 8.45
CA ALA A 432 21.35 20.19 9.67
C ALA A 432 22.73 19.88 10.26
N ALA A 433 23.17 18.61 10.23
CA ALA A 433 24.52 18.24 10.65
C ALA A 433 25.61 18.84 9.75
N THR A 434 25.38 18.91 8.42
CA THR A 434 26.32 19.55 7.48
C THR A 434 26.50 21.04 7.67
N ALA A 435 25.50 21.73 8.25
CA ALA A 435 25.60 23.16 8.53
C ALA A 435 26.44 23.48 9.79
N GLY A 436 26.81 22.48 10.59
CA GLY A 436 27.55 22.66 11.84
C GLY A 436 29.08 22.69 11.71
N PRO A 437 29.79 22.62 12.85
CA PRO A 437 31.25 22.45 12.91
C PRO A 437 31.74 21.24 12.08
N PRO A 438 33.02 21.20 11.67
CA PRO A 438 33.52 20.21 10.71
C PRO A 438 33.32 18.75 11.15
N GLU A 439 33.36 18.46 12.45
CA GLU A 439 33.05 17.13 13.00
C GLU A 439 31.60 16.68 12.71
N PHE A 440 30.63 17.58 12.88
CA PHE A 440 29.22 17.31 12.56
C PHE A 440 29.02 17.22 11.05
N ALA A 441 29.70 18.08 10.29
CA ALA A 441 29.57 18.08 8.85
C ALA A 441 30.06 16.78 8.20
N ALA A 442 31.16 16.22 8.71
CA ALA A 442 31.64 14.90 8.28
C ALA A 442 30.59 13.80 8.54
N THR A 443 29.91 13.82 9.69
CA THR A 443 28.86 12.84 9.99
C THR A 443 27.61 13.03 9.12
N GLY A 444 27.21 14.27 8.84
CA GLY A 444 26.10 14.57 7.94
C GLY A 444 26.35 14.08 6.52
N LEU A 445 27.54 14.34 5.97
CA LEU A 445 27.98 13.87 4.66
C LEU A 445 28.07 12.33 4.59
N ALA A 446 28.63 11.69 5.61
CA ALA A 446 28.69 10.24 5.70
C ALA A 446 27.28 9.62 5.76
N GLY A 447 26.36 10.24 6.51
CA GLY A 447 24.96 9.84 6.57
C GLY A 447 24.27 9.92 5.20
N LEU A 448 24.43 11.03 4.47
CA LEU A 448 23.90 11.18 3.11
C LEU A 448 24.49 10.12 2.16
N GLY A 449 25.81 9.89 2.24
CA GLY A 449 26.48 8.83 1.47
C GLY A 449 25.91 7.44 1.74
N LEU A 450 25.62 7.13 3.01
CA LEU A 450 25.01 5.86 3.41
C LEU A 450 23.58 5.69 2.88
N ILE A 451 22.78 6.76 2.84
CA ILE A 451 21.42 6.72 2.26
C ILE A 451 21.50 6.40 0.77
N VAL A 452 22.39 7.07 0.04
CA VAL A 452 22.58 6.84 -1.41
C VAL A 452 23.09 5.42 -1.66
N ALA A 453 24.12 4.98 -0.92
CA ALA A 453 24.69 3.65 -1.06
C ALA A 453 23.69 2.55 -0.66
N GLY A 454 22.94 2.75 0.43
CA GLY A 454 21.90 1.85 0.89
C GLY A 454 20.76 1.74 -0.11
N GLY A 455 20.30 2.87 -0.67
CA GLY A 455 19.31 2.91 -1.75
C GLY A 455 19.77 2.12 -2.98
N ALA A 456 20.98 2.38 -3.47
CA ALA A 456 21.57 1.66 -4.59
C ALA A 456 21.71 0.15 -4.32
N ALA A 457 22.18 -0.22 -3.12
CA ALA A 457 22.29 -1.62 -2.72
C ALA A 457 20.91 -2.30 -2.64
N THR A 458 19.88 -1.65 -2.11
CA THR A 458 18.52 -2.23 -2.10
C THR A 458 17.94 -2.40 -3.49
N ALA A 459 18.25 -1.51 -4.43
CA ALA A 459 17.82 -1.63 -5.83
C ALA A 459 18.52 -2.81 -6.54
N VAL A 460 19.80 -3.04 -6.24
CA VAL A 460 20.60 -4.12 -6.84
C VAL A 460 20.32 -5.48 -6.20
N PHE A 461 20.11 -5.53 -4.87
CA PHE A 461 19.92 -6.75 -4.10
C PHE A 461 18.46 -7.01 -3.69
N ALA A 462 17.49 -6.52 -4.48
CA ALA A 462 16.07 -6.79 -4.28
C ALA A 462 15.75 -8.28 -4.56
N GLY A 463 16.21 -9.17 -3.70
CA GLY A 463 15.92 -10.60 -3.71
C GLY A 463 14.70 -10.94 -2.84
N PRO A 464 13.92 -11.98 -3.20
CA PRO A 464 12.67 -12.33 -2.49
C PRO A 464 12.89 -13.01 -1.13
N ALA A 465 14.13 -13.24 -0.69
CA ALA A 465 14.41 -13.99 0.53
C ALA A 465 14.29 -13.13 1.80
N ARG A 466 13.07 -12.98 2.33
CA ARG A 466 12.85 -12.58 3.73
C ARG A 466 13.32 -13.71 4.65
N SER A 467 14.51 -13.58 5.23
CA SER A 467 14.98 -14.52 6.24
C SER A 467 14.33 -14.20 7.60
N ARG A 468 13.85 -15.22 8.32
CA ARG A 468 13.27 -15.06 9.68
C ARG A 468 14.21 -14.34 10.66
N ARG A 469 15.53 -14.45 10.46
CA ARG A 469 16.53 -13.72 11.25
C ARG A 469 16.43 -12.23 11.04
N ARG A 470 16.31 -11.76 9.79
CA ARG A 470 16.17 -10.34 9.45
C ARG A 470 14.92 -9.72 10.09
N GLU A 471 13.80 -10.43 10.07
CA GLU A 471 12.56 -9.95 10.70
C GLU A 471 12.73 -9.77 12.22
N ARG A 472 13.33 -10.75 12.90
CA ARG A 472 13.62 -10.66 14.33
C ARG A 472 14.58 -9.51 14.67
N THR A 473 15.64 -9.32 13.88
CA THR A 473 16.58 -8.22 14.11
C THR A 473 15.88 -6.87 13.99
N LEU A 474 14.97 -6.71 13.01
CA LEU A 474 14.18 -5.49 12.86
C LEU A 474 13.17 -5.29 13.99
N ASP A 475 12.62 -6.36 14.57
CA ASP A 475 11.78 -6.29 15.77
C ASP A 475 12.58 -5.77 16.97
N TYR A 476 13.77 -6.34 17.23
CA TYR A 476 14.65 -5.86 18.31
C TYR A 476 15.11 -4.41 18.09
N LEU A 477 15.45 -4.04 16.85
CA LEU A 477 15.79 -2.66 16.51
C LEU A 477 14.63 -1.70 16.80
N ASN A 478 13.40 -2.10 16.48
CA ASN A 478 12.22 -1.29 16.78
C ASN A 478 12.03 -1.10 18.29
N TYR A 479 12.15 -2.16 19.08
CA TYR A 479 12.03 -2.07 20.54
C TYR A 479 13.12 -1.18 21.15
N LEU A 480 14.37 -1.33 20.68
CA LEU A 480 15.49 -0.51 21.14
C LEU A 480 15.30 0.96 20.77
N ALA A 481 14.88 1.25 19.52
CA ALA A 481 14.67 2.62 19.05
C ALA A 481 13.55 3.33 19.82
N VAL A 482 12.45 2.62 20.10
CA VAL A 482 11.34 3.16 20.91
C VAL A 482 11.78 3.37 22.37
N ALA A 483 12.54 2.43 22.95
CA ALA A 483 13.06 2.57 24.31
C ALA A 483 14.05 3.73 24.44
N ALA A 484 14.86 3.98 23.42
CA ALA A 484 15.83 5.08 23.38
C ALA A 484 15.20 6.46 23.16
N LEU A 485 13.95 6.52 22.66
CA LEU A 485 13.28 7.79 22.33
C LEU A 485 13.08 8.70 23.55
N VAL A 486 12.65 8.14 24.69
CA VAL A 486 12.38 8.92 25.91
C VAL A 486 13.68 9.45 26.53
N PRO A 487 14.73 8.64 26.76
CA PRO A 487 16.00 9.14 27.26
C PRO A 487 16.61 10.22 26.38
N VAL A 488 16.58 10.06 25.05
CA VAL A 488 17.15 11.05 24.12
C VAL A 488 16.32 12.34 24.10
N ALA A 489 14.98 12.24 24.15
CA ALA A 489 14.13 13.42 24.26
C ALA A 489 14.42 14.23 25.55
N LEU A 490 14.65 13.56 26.69
CA LEU A 490 15.06 14.24 27.93
C LEU A 490 16.44 14.89 27.83
N ALA A 491 17.34 14.32 27.01
CA ALA A 491 18.65 14.91 26.75
C ALA A 491 18.56 16.18 25.90
N VAL A 492 17.68 16.19 24.89
CA VAL A 492 17.38 17.40 24.09
C VAL A 492 16.80 18.51 24.97
N LEU A 493 15.94 18.16 25.93
CA LEU A 493 15.31 19.10 26.86
C LEU A 493 16.25 19.61 27.97
N ASP A 494 17.53 19.25 27.95
CA ASP A 494 18.53 19.63 28.97
C ASP A 494 18.16 19.18 30.40
N VAL A 495 17.34 18.14 30.55
CA VAL A 495 16.93 17.65 31.88
C VAL A 495 18.12 17.05 32.62
N TYR A 496 19.00 16.32 31.93
CA TYR A 496 20.19 15.73 32.57
C TYR A 496 21.22 16.78 33.01
N THR A 497 21.31 17.90 32.29
CA THR A 497 22.22 18.99 32.65
C THR A 497 21.66 19.76 33.85
N GLN A 498 20.35 19.99 33.90
CA GLN A 498 19.66 20.55 35.08
C GLN A 498 19.79 19.66 36.32
N LEU A 499 19.57 18.35 36.18
CA LEU A 499 19.75 17.37 37.25
C LEU A 499 21.20 17.32 37.77
N ARG A 500 22.18 17.39 36.87
CA ARG A 500 23.61 17.42 37.25
C ARG A 500 23.98 18.72 37.96
N ALA A 501 23.35 19.83 37.59
CA ALA A 501 23.56 21.13 38.22
C ALA A 501 22.83 21.28 39.58
N GLY A 502 22.08 20.26 40.03
CA GLY A 502 21.39 20.26 41.31
C GLY A 502 20.09 21.07 41.34
N GLY A 503 19.56 21.47 40.18
CA GLY A 503 18.34 22.27 40.06
C GLY A 503 17.16 21.46 39.54
N LEU A 504 16.29 21.02 40.46
CA LEU A 504 14.87 20.79 40.22
C LEU A 504 14.07 21.49 41.32
#